data_AF-A0A852DMS7-F1
#
_entry.id   AF-A0A852DMS7-F1
#
_cell.length_a   1.000
_cell.length_b   1.000
_cell.length_c   1.000
_cell.angle_alpha   90.00
_cell.angle_beta   90.00
_cell.angle_gamma   90.00
#
_symmetry.space_group_name_H-M   'P 1'
#
loop_
_entity.id
_entity.type
_entity.pdbx_description
1 polymer ?
#
loop_
_entity_poly.entity_id
_entity_poly.type
_entity_poly.pdbx_seq_one_letter_code
_entity_poly.pdbx_strand_id
1 'polypeptide(L)'
;GGARCPPPCPPAGAMVLCLSPSWASRVPSESCPGAWSLLLSRGVSFKVGGHSALESFAPPRRANYVTGTFAPGDPEGGWVGELARDLDCPTGGSVPLAHRLEDTLVTRWLLAAHAKLPVPPTLAFVLGTRGDLPAQPAAPGVRLVRLQDPQGQQ
;
A
#
# COMPACT_ATOMS: atom_id res chain seq x y z
N GLY A 1 -22.66 33.30 -30.27
CA GLY A 1 -22.32 32.87 -28.89
C GLY A 1 -21.36 31.71 -29.00
N GLY A 2 -20.12 31.86 -28.53
CA GLY A 2 -19.06 30.87 -28.71
C GLY A 2 -19.30 29.59 -27.91
N ALA A 3 -19.28 28.45 -28.59
CA ALA A 3 -19.24 27.14 -27.94
C ALA A 3 -17.94 27.03 -27.14
N ARG A 4 -18.05 26.88 -25.82
CA ARG A 4 -16.91 26.57 -24.96
C ARG A 4 -16.39 25.19 -25.38
N CYS A 5 -15.17 25.14 -25.92
CA CYS A 5 -14.47 23.88 -26.09
C CYS A 5 -14.41 23.17 -24.72
N PRO A 6 -14.69 21.86 -24.63
CA PRO A 6 -14.41 21.11 -23.43
C PRO A 6 -12.92 21.29 -23.08
N PRO A 7 -12.55 21.34 -21.79
CA PRO A 7 -11.15 21.45 -21.40
C PRO A 7 -10.36 20.30 -22.05
N PRO A 8 -9.14 20.56 -22.56
CA PRO A 8 -8.35 19.52 -23.19
C PRO A 8 -8.18 18.35 -22.22
N CYS A 9 -8.47 17.14 -22.71
CA CYS A 9 -8.18 15.91 -21.96
C CYS A 9 -6.72 15.99 -21.48
N PRO A 10 -6.45 15.73 -20.20
CA PRO A 10 -5.07 15.75 -19.71
C PRO A 10 -4.25 14.76 -20.55
N PRO A 11 -3.03 15.14 -20.97
CA PRO A 11 -2.19 14.24 -21.74
C PRO A 11 -2.02 12.91 -20.98
N ALA A 12 -2.18 11.79 -21.69
CA ALA A 12 -1.88 10.48 -21.13
C ALA A 12 -0.46 10.50 -20.56
N GLY A 13 -0.31 10.14 -19.27
CA GLY A 13 1.00 10.12 -18.60
C GLY A 13 1.32 11.30 -17.66
N ALA A 14 0.35 12.16 -17.30
CA ALA A 14 0.56 13.18 -16.28
C ALA A 14 0.71 12.56 -14.87
N MET A 15 1.94 12.43 -14.39
CA MET A 15 2.22 12.06 -13.00
C MET A 15 2.13 13.29 -12.09
N VAL A 16 1.48 13.14 -10.95
CA VAL A 16 1.35 14.18 -9.93
C VAL A 16 1.77 13.61 -8.58
N LEU A 17 2.69 14.29 -7.90
CA LEU A 17 3.13 13.95 -6.55
C LEU A 17 2.27 14.68 -5.53
N CYS A 18 1.59 13.92 -4.67
CA CYS A 18 0.84 14.43 -3.52
C CYS A 18 1.72 14.42 -2.27
N LEU A 19 1.97 15.59 -1.67
CA LEU A 19 2.88 15.73 -0.52
C LEU A 19 2.14 15.87 0.83
N SER A 20 0.81 15.98 0.82
CA SER A 20 0.01 16.18 2.02
C SER A 20 -1.36 15.52 1.87
N PRO A 21 -1.90 14.87 2.92
CA PRO A 21 -3.26 14.34 2.89
C PRO A 21 -4.31 15.43 2.67
N SER A 22 -4.03 16.69 3.07
CA SER A 22 -4.95 17.83 2.87
C SER A 22 -5.18 18.18 1.39
N TRP A 23 -4.35 17.67 0.48
CA TRP A 23 -4.46 17.91 -0.96
C TRP A 23 -5.29 16.84 -1.67
N ALA A 24 -5.70 15.81 -0.94
CA ALA A 24 -6.47 14.71 -1.47
C ALA A 24 -7.78 14.53 -0.68
N SER A 25 -8.82 14.06 -1.36
CA SER A 25 -10.07 13.65 -0.74
C SER A 25 -10.54 12.34 -1.33
N ARG A 26 -11.21 11.54 -0.49
CA ARG A 26 -11.88 10.31 -0.90
C ARG A 26 -13.36 10.61 -1.05
N VAL A 27 -13.93 10.19 -2.17
CA VAL A 27 -15.38 10.25 -2.41
C VAL A 27 -15.86 8.86 -2.81
N PRO A 28 -17.12 8.48 -2.49
CA PRO A 28 -17.67 7.21 -2.95
C PRO A 28 -17.55 7.08 -4.48
N SER A 29 -17.12 5.91 -4.95
CA SER A 29 -17.02 5.64 -6.37
C SER A 29 -18.41 5.60 -7.01
N GLU A 30 -18.57 6.30 -8.13
CA GLU A 30 -19.80 6.22 -8.94
C GLU A 30 -19.88 4.91 -9.74
N SER A 31 -18.73 4.30 -10.07
CA SER A 31 -18.65 3.12 -10.92
C SER A 31 -18.56 1.80 -10.15
N CYS A 32 -18.10 1.84 -8.90
CA CYS A 32 -17.78 0.64 -8.12
C CYS A 32 -18.37 0.74 -6.70
N PRO A 33 -19.54 0.12 -6.42
CA PRO A 33 -20.13 0.14 -5.08
C PRO A 33 -19.17 -0.39 -4.02
N GLY A 34 -19.03 0.35 -2.91
CA GLY A 34 -18.11 0.00 -1.81
C GLY A 34 -16.65 0.45 -2.02
N ALA A 35 -16.31 0.97 -3.20
CA ALA A 35 -14.99 1.53 -3.48
C ALA A 35 -14.98 3.06 -3.40
N TRP A 36 -13.78 3.64 -3.40
CA TRP A 36 -13.53 5.07 -3.28
C TRP A 36 -12.79 5.62 -4.49
N SER A 37 -13.22 6.78 -4.96
CA SER A 37 -12.47 7.63 -5.89
C SER A 37 -11.56 8.57 -5.12
N LEU A 38 -10.29 8.67 -5.51
CA LEU A 38 -9.34 9.62 -4.95
C LEU A 38 -9.28 10.89 -5.81
N LEU A 39 -9.56 12.04 -5.21
CA LEU A 39 -9.54 13.35 -5.88
C LEU A 39 -8.39 14.19 -5.33
N LEU A 40 -7.61 14.80 -6.23
CA LEU A 40 -6.51 15.71 -5.91
C LEU A 40 -6.94 17.16 -6.16
N SER A 41 -6.88 17.99 -5.12
CA SER A 41 -7.07 19.44 -5.22
C SER A 41 -5.76 20.18 -5.49
N ARG A 42 -4.62 19.57 -5.15
CA ARG A 42 -3.28 20.10 -5.39
C ARG A 42 -2.27 18.97 -5.65
N GLY A 43 -1.14 19.30 -6.25
CA GLY A 43 0.00 18.39 -6.34
C GLY A 43 1.14 18.95 -7.16
N VAL A 44 2.28 18.29 -7.10
CA VAL A 44 3.46 18.67 -7.90
C VAL A 44 3.42 17.91 -9.22
N SER A 45 3.25 18.63 -10.33
CA SER A 45 3.32 18.06 -11.68
C SER A 45 4.77 18.04 -12.16
N PHE A 46 5.08 17.06 -13.02
CA PHE A 46 6.36 16.94 -13.70
C PHE A 46 6.20 17.29 -15.17
N LYS A 47 7.00 18.22 -15.66
CA LYS A 47 7.01 18.70 -17.05
C LYS A 47 8.27 18.23 -17.76
N VAL A 48 8.20 18.24 -19.09
CA VAL A 48 9.36 17.95 -19.95
C VAL A 48 10.54 18.85 -19.58
N GLY A 49 11.75 18.29 -19.62
CA GLY A 49 12.98 19.00 -19.26
C GLY A 49 13.24 19.09 -17.76
N GLY A 50 12.61 18.24 -16.93
CA GLY A 50 12.91 18.13 -15.49
C GLY A 50 12.29 19.22 -14.62
N HIS A 51 11.40 20.05 -15.18
CA HIS A 51 10.73 21.10 -14.42
C HIS A 51 9.56 20.53 -13.63
N SER A 52 9.47 20.89 -12.35
CA SER A 52 8.32 20.58 -11.51
C SER A 52 7.52 21.84 -11.18
N ALA A 53 6.20 21.75 -11.11
CA ALA A 53 5.34 22.87 -10.72
C ALA A 53 4.30 22.44 -9.68
N LEU A 54 4.08 23.27 -8.67
CA LEU A 54 2.93 23.10 -7.78
C LEU A 54 1.67 23.57 -8.49
N GLU A 55 0.74 22.65 -8.70
CA GLU A 55 -0.53 22.91 -9.37
C GLU A 55 -1.69 22.84 -8.37
N SER A 56 -2.71 23.65 -8.63
CA SER A 56 -4.01 23.60 -7.98
C SER A 56 -5.06 23.19 -9.01
N PHE A 57 -5.99 22.33 -8.61
CA PHE A 57 -6.98 21.73 -9.49
C PHE A 57 -8.39 22.15 -9.06
N ALA A 58 -9.06 22.90 -9.93
CA ALA A 58 -10.45 23.31 -9.78
C ALA A 58 -11.19 23.07 -11.12
N PRO A 59 -12.04 22.03 -11.23
CA PRO A 59 -12.39 21.06 -10.18
C PRO A 59 -11.21 20.12 -9.82
N PRO A 60 -11.26 19.45 -8.65
CA PRO A 60 -10.28 18.43 -8.28
C PRO A 60 -10.13 17.34 -9.35
N ARG A 61 -8.91 16.84 -9.54
CA ARG A 61 -8.61 15.79 -10.53
C ARG A 61 -8.73 14.41 -9.92
N ARG A 62 -9.45 13.51 -10.57
CA ARG A 62 -9.53 12.09 -10.18
C ARG A 62 -8.23 11.36 -10.53
N ALA A 63 -7.71 10.58 -9.59
CA ALA A 63 -6.60 9.68 -9.83
C ALA A 63 -7.10 8.44 -10.61
N ASN A 64 -6.37 8.05 -11.66
CA ASN A 64 -6.66 6.85 -12.44
C ASN A 64 -5.67 5.70 -12.19
N TYR A 65 -4.61 5.98 -11.43
CA TYR A 65 -3.62 5.04 -10.94
C TYR A 65 -2.93 5.67 -9.73
N VAL A 66 -2.69 4.90 -8.67
CA VAL A 66 -2.02 5.40 -7.46
C VAL A 66 -0.80 4.53 -7.15
N THR A 67 0.36 5.17 -7.00
CA THR A 67 1.59 4.51 -6.58
C THR A 67 2.32 5.38 -5.57
N GLY A 68 3.01 4.76 -4.62
CA GLY A 68 3.68 5.46 -3.54
C GLY A 68 4.65 4.55 -2.80
N THR A 69 5.63 5.15 -2.13
CA THR A 69 6.56 4.45 -1.24
C THR A 69 5.82 4.06 0.03
N PHE A 70 5.41 2.80 0.11
CA PHE A 70 5.11 2.17 1.40
C PHE A 70 6.46 2.04 2.11
N ALA A 71 6.79 3.00 2.96
CA ALA A 71 8.05 2.95 3.69
C ALA A 71 8.02 1.74 4.64
N PRO A 72 9.09 0.93 4.69
CA PRO A 72 9.20 -0.15 5.65
C PRO A 72 9.15 0.46 7.06
N GLY A 73 8.10 0.13 7.82
CA GLY A 73 7.93 0.59 9.20
C GLY A 73 6.82 1.61 9.46
N ASP A 74 6.08 2.07 8.44
CA ASP A 74 4.80 2.76 8.70
C ASP A 74 3.71 1.68 8.84
N PRO A 75 3.19 1.42 10.04
CA PRO A 75 2.07 0.49 10.21
C PRO A 75 0.87 0.96 9.38
N GLU A 76 -0.15 0.11 9.23
CA GLU A 76 -1.42 0.40 8.50
C GLU A 76 -2.09 1.77 8.78
N GLY A 77 -1.63 2.54 9.77
CA GLY A 77 -2.11 3.89 10.11
C GLY A 77 -1.41 5.06 9.40
N GLY A 78 -0.49 4.81 8.47
CA GLY A 78 0.06 5.87 7.61
C GLY A 78 -1.01 6.43 6.67
N TRP A 79 -1.10 7.76 6.56
CA TRP A 79 -2.12 8.43 5.72
C TRP A 79 -2.10 7.99 4.25
N VAL A 80 -0.94 7.53 3.74
CA VAL A 80 -0.80 6.98 2.38
C VAL A 80 -1.56 5.67 2.23
N GLY A 81 -1.48 4.78 3.21
CA GLY A 81 -2.21 3.51 3.23
C GLY A 81 -3.71 3.74 3.32
N GLU A 82 -4.14 4.66 4.19
CA GLU A 82 -5.56 5.02 4.32
C GLU A 82 -6.12 5.64 3.05
N LEU A 83 -5.37 6.51 2.36
CA LEU A 83 -5.80 7.09 1.10
C LEU A 83 -5.86 6.05 -0.03
N ALA A 84 -4.95 5.08 -0.05
CA ALA A 84 -4.88 4.05 -1.08
C ALA A 84 -5.84 2.88 -0.86
N ARG A 85 -6.52 2.81 0.29
CA ARG A 85 -7.42 1.70 0.63
C ARG A 85 -8.70 1.72 -0.22
N ASP A 86 -9.10 0.55 -0.71
CA ASP A 86 -10.38 0.33 -1.40
C ASP A 86 -10.63 1.31 -2.56
N LEU A 87 -9.57 1.70 -3.28
CA LEU A 87 -9.69 2.61 -4.42
C LEU A 87 -10.31 1.91 -5.62
N ASP A 88 -11.09 2.67 -6.40
CA ASP A 88 -11.70 2.23 -7.65
C ASP A 88 -10.76 2.31 -8.86
N CYS A 89 -9.48 2.64 -8.62
CA CYS A 89 -8.43 2.63 -9.62
C CYS A 89 -7.28 1.70 -9.19
N PRO A 90 -6.48 1.17 -10.13
CA PRO A 90 -5.39 0.27 -9.79
C PRO A 90 -4.33 0.95 -8.92
N THR A 91 -3.77 0.20 -7.97
CA THR A 91 -2.67 0.65 -7.11
C THR A 91 -1.36 -0.09 -7.44
N GLY A 92 -0.23 0.61 -7.34
CA GLY A 92 1.11 0.07 -7.62
C GLY A 92 1.65 -0.87 -6.53
N GLY A 93 0.92 -1.04 -5.44
CA GLY A 93 1.24 -2.01 -4.41
C GLY A 93 0.13 -2.09 -3.36
N SER A 94 0.36 -2.98 -2.39
CA SER A 94 -0.56 -3.26 -1.29
C SER A 94 0.22 -3.20 0.01
N VAL A 95 -0.16 -2.30 0.92
CA VAL A 95 0.45 -2.19 2.26
C VAL A 95 0.44 -3.53 2.99
N PRO A 96 -0.69 -4.26 3.08
CA PRO A 96 -0.71 -5.58 3.72
C PRO A 96 0.25 -6.57 3.07
N LEU A 97 0.35 -6.56 1.73
CA LEU A 97 1.24 -7.47 1.02
C LEU A 97 2.72 -7.10 1.24
N ALA A 98 3.07 -5.81 1.19
CA ALA A 98 4.42 -5.34 1.43
C ALA A 98 4.89 -5.74 2.83
N HIS A 99 4.09 -5.45 3.87
CA HIS A 99 4.37 -5.87 5.24
C HIS A 99 4.55 -7.38 5.39
N ARG A 100 3.69 -8.17 4.74
CA ARG A 100 3.79 -9.65 4.77
C ARG A 100 5.07 -10.16 4.10
N LEU A 101 5.51 -9.52 3.01
CA LEU A 101 6.71 -9.89 2.28
C LEU A 101 8.01 -9.43 2.98
N GLU A 102 7.95 -8.35 3.75
CA GLU A 102 9.08 -7.85 4.55
C GLU A 102 9.37 -8.73 5.76
N ASP A 103 8.34 -9.39 6.32
CA ASP A 103 8.57 -10.39 7.35
C ASP A 103 9.19 -11.66 6.76
N THR A 104 10.48 -11.80 7.01
CA THR A 104 11.27 -12.95 6.56
C THR A 104 10.74 -14.28 7.08
N LEU A 105 10.24 -14.34 8.33
CA LEU A 105 9.73 -15.59 8.91
C LEU A 105 8.41 -15.98 8.26
N VAL A 106 7.45 -15.05 8.17
CA VAL A 106 6.16 -15.29 7.51
C VAL A 106 6.36 -15.64 6.03
N THR A 107 7.24 -14.92 5.33
CA THR A 107 7.54 -15.18 3.92
C THR A 107 8.13 -16.56 3.72
N ARG A 108 9.16 -16.93 4.48
CA ARG A 108 9.77 -18.27 4.38
C ARG A 108 8.78 -19.36 4.75
N TRP A 109 7.97 -19.14 5.78
CA TRP A 109 6.93 -20.08 6.16
C TRP A 109 5.92 -20.27 5.03
N LEU A 110 5.44 -19.19 4.40
CA LEU A 110 4.47 -19.25 3.31
C LEU A 110 5.04 -19.95 2.07
N LEU A 111 6.29 -19.66 1.71
CA LEU A 111 6.98 -20.32 0.60
C LEU A 111 7.15 -21.83 0.84
N ALA A 112 7.53 -22.23 2.05
CA ALA A 112 7.75 -23.63 2.40
C ALA A 112 6.45 -24.42 2.60
N ALA A 113 5.49 -23.87 3.35
CA ALA A 113 4.26 -24.55 3.75
C ALA A 113 3.20 -24.57 2.64
N HIS A 114 3.04 -23.47 1.90
CA HIS A 114 1.99 -23.34 0.88
C HIS A 114 2.52 -23.55 -0.54
N ALA A 115 3.62 -22.89 -0.90
CA ALA A 115 4.16 -22.99 -2.26
C ALA A 115 5.07 -24.23 -2.46
N LYS A 116 5.41 -24.94 -1.37
CA LYS A 116 6.33 -26.10 -1.37
C LYS A 116 7.69 -25.78 -2.01
N LEU A 117 8.12 -24.53 -1.89
CA LEU A 117 9.40 -24.06 -2.41
C LEU A 117 10.51 -24.28 -1.38
N PRO A 118 11.74 -24.62 -1.82
CA PRO A 118 12.87 -24.72 -0.91
C PRO A 118 13.16 -23.36 -0.30
N VAL A 119 13.35 -23.33 1.02
CA VAL A 119 13.76 -22.14 1.77
C VAL A 119 15.02 -22.43 2.59
N PRO A 120 15.83 -21.43 2.92
CA PRO A 120 16.97 -21.63 3.82
C PRO A 120 16.52 -22.21 5.17
N PRO A 121 17.27 -23.18 5.75
CA PRO A 121 17.02 -23.65 7.10
C PRO A 121 16.93 -22.48 8.07
N THR A 122 15.80 -22.35 8.76
CA THR A 122 15.47 -21.19 9.58
C THR A 122 15.09 -21.66 10.98
N LEU A 123 15.84 -21.20 11.98
CA LEU A 123 15.45 -21.30 13.39
C LEU A 123 14.94 -19.92 13.83
N ALA A 124 13.69 -19.84 14.28
CA ALA A 124 13.08 -18.58 14.68
C ALA A 124 12.55 -18.66 16.12
N PHE A 125 12.95 -17.69 16.94
CA PHE A 125 12.45 -17.52 18.30
C PHE A 125 11.35 -16.47 18.28
N VAL A 126 10.18 -16.78 18.84
CA VAL A 126 9.03 -15.88 18.88
C VAL A 126 8.56 -15.75 20.32
N LEU A 127 8.43 -14.50 20.78
CA LEU A 127 7.86 -14.17 22.08
C LEU A 127 6.33 -14.09 21.96
N GLY A 128 5.60 -14.82 22.81
CA GLY A 128 4.13 -14.81 22.83
C GLY A 128 3.46 -15.51 21.65
N THR A 129 2.15 -15.27 21.46
CA THR A 129 1.36 -15.84 20.36
C THR A 129 1.37 -14.93 19.14
N ARG A 130 2.17 -15.27 18.12
CA ARG A 130 2.07 -14.66 16.78
C ARG A 130 0.80 -15.16 16.08
N GLY A 131 -0.21 -14.30 15.96
CA GLY A 131 -1.47 -14.59 15.26
C GLY A 131 -1.38 -14.56 13.73
N ASP A 132 -0.26 -14.04 13.20
CA ASP A 132 0.04 -13.93 11.77
C ASP A 132 0.71 -15.18 11.19
N LEU A 133 1.27 -16.06 12.03
CA LEU A 133 1.76 -17.38 11.65
C LEU A 133 0.62 -18.40 11.75
N PRO A 134 0.22 -19.05 10.63
CA PRO A 134 -0.83 -20.05 10.68
C PRO A 134 -0.42 -21.25 11.54
N ALA A 135 -1.37 -21.81 12.28
CA ALA A 135 -1.13 -22.96 13.15
C ALA A 135 -0.71 -24.22 12.38
N GLN A 136 -1.07 -24.31 11.09
CA GLN A 136 -0.74 -25.39 10.16
C GLN A 136 -0.74 -24.87 8.72
N PRO A 137 -0.02 -25.51 7.77
CA PRO A 137 0.81 -26.71 7.96
C PRO A 137 2.23 -26.41 8.45
N ALA A 138 2.90 -27.42 9.03
CA ALA A 138 4.31 -27.29 9.41
C ALA A 138 5.17 -26.96 8.17
N ALA A 139 5.92 -25.87 8.22
CA ALA A 139 6.79 -25.43 7.14
C ALA A 139 8.11 -26.24 7.14
N PRO A 140 8.39 -27.06 6.10
CA PRO A 140 9.65 -27.78 6.01
C PRO A 140 10.84 -26.81 6.01
N GLY A 141 11.87 -27.10 6.82
CA GLY A 141 13.05 -26.24 6.94
C GLY A 141 12.89 -25.01 7.84
N VAL A 142 11.69 -24.76 8.41
CA VAL A 142 11.46 -23.68 9.38
C VAL A 142 11.11 -24.28 10.74
N ARG A 143 11.95 -24.02 11.74
CA ARG A 143 11.74 -24.42 13.14
C ARG A 143 11.40 -23.21 13.99
N LEU A 144 10.20 -23.21 14.57
CA LEU A 144 9.72 -22.18 15.47
C LEU A 144 9.96 -22.59 16.93
N VAL A 145 10.55 -21.71 17.73
CA VAL A 145 10.70 -21.83 19.18
C VAL A 145 9.89 -20.72 19.84
N ARG A 146 8.82 -21.08 20.55
CA ARG A 146 8.00 -20.12 21.29
C ARG A 146 8.62 -19.89 22.66
N LEU A 147 9.04 -18.66 22.92
CA LEU A 147 9.55 -18.23 24.21
C LEU A 147 8.35 -17.85 25.10
N GLN A 148 8.30 -18.41 26.30
CA GLN A 148 7.37 -17.97 27.33
C GLN A 148 7.90 -16.66 27.93
N ASP A 149 7.02 -15.71 28.18
CA ASP A 149 7.38 -14.46 28.83
C ASP A 149 7.78 -14.77 30.29
N PRO A 150 8.98 -14.40 30.77
CA PRO A 150 9.42 -14.71 32.14
C PRO A 150 8.65 -13.95 33.25
N GLN A 151 7.54 -13.28 32.94
CA GLN A 151 6.71 -12.60 33.94
C GLN A 151 5.80 -13.60 34.68
N GLY A 152 6.38 -14.35 35.62
CA GLY A 152 5.59 -15.23 36.48
C GLY A 152 6.35 -16.15 37.42
N GLN A 153 7.64 -15.92 37.67
CA GLN A 153 8.39 -16.68 38.67
C GLN A 153 8.65 -15.76 39.87
N GLN A 154 7.63 -15.62 40.73
CA GLN A 154 7.80 -15.28 42.15
C GLN A 154 7.70 -16.54 42.98
#